data_AF-A0A4D9DRG0-F1
#
_entry.id   AF-A0A4D9DRG0-F1
#
_cell.length_a   1.000
_cell.length_b   1.000
_cell.length_c   1.000
_cell.angle_alpha   90.00
_cell.angle_beta   90.00
_cell.angle_gamma   90.00
#
_symmetry.space_group_name_H-M   'P 1'
#
loop_
_entity.id
_entity.type
_entity.pdbx_description
1 polymer ?
#
loop_
_entity_poly.entity_id
_entity_poly.type
_entity_poly.pdbx_seq_one_letter_code
_entity_poly.pdbx_strand_id
1 'polypeptide(L)' 'MMTDARLKDLTPAMPVIFIKAIPADKQDTRSVYPCPVYKTRQRGPTYVWTFNLKTKENPSKWVLAGVALLLQI' A
#
# COMPACT_ATOMS: atom_id res chain seq x y z
N MET A 1 -4.11 9.77 0.74
CA MET A 1 -4.57 9.24 2.06
C MET A 1 -5.38 8.00 1.76
N MET A 2 -5.25 6.91 2.52
CA MET A 2 -6.07 5.72 2.29
C MET A 2 -7.52 5.98 2.71
N THR A 3 -8.45 5.43 1.95
CA THR A 3 -9.90 5.61 2.14
C THR A 3 -10.60 4.26 1.97
N ASP A 4 -11.78 4.13 2.55
CA ASP A 4 -12.59 2.93 2.38
C ASP A 4 -13.00 2.73 0.92
N ALA A 5 -13.28 1.47 0.57
CA ALA A 5 -13.62 1.09 -0.79
C ALA A 5 -14.92 1.76 -1.26
N ARG A 6 -14.92 2.25 -2.51
CA ARG A 6 -16.13 2.75 -3.15
C ARG A 6 -16.81 1.61 -3.91
N LEU A 7 -18.14 1.56 -3.85
CA LEU A 7 -18.93 0.52 -4.51
C LEU A 7 -18.59 0.46 -6.02
N LYS A 8 -18.32 -0.77 -6.52
CA LYS A 8 -17.91 -1.07 -7.91
C LYS A 8 -16.55 -0.52 -8.36
N ASP A 9 -15.78 0.08 -7.45
CA ASP A 9 -14.43 0.56 -7.74
C ASP A 9 -13.41 -0.22 -6.92
N LEU A 10 -13.04 -1.40 -7.44
CA LEU A 10 -12.15 -2.34 -6.74
C LEU A 10 -10.68 -1.89 -6.75
N THR A 11 -10.28 -1.12 -7.75
CA THR A 11 -8.88 -0.77 -8.00
C THR A 11 -8.77 0.68 -8.48
N PRO A 12 -8.97 1.65 -7.57
CA PRO A 12 -8.81 3.05 -7.90
C PRO A 12 -7.36 3.35 -8.28
N ALA A 13 -7.17 4.28 -9.21
CA ALA A 13 -5.84 4.77 -9.55
C ALA A 13 -5.24 5.50 -8.34
N MET A 14 -4.07 5.06 -7.89
CA MET A 14 -3.33 5.77 -6.84
C MET A 14 -2.75 7.06 -7.41
N PRO A 15 -2.79 8.19 -6.68
CA PRO A 15 -2.04 9.38 -7.06
C PRO A 15 -0.54 9.07 -7.15
N VAL A 16 0.18 9.90 -7.91
CA VAL A 16 1.63 9.76 -8.08
C VAL A 16 2.31 9.84 -6.71
N ILE A 17 3.05 8.78 -6.36
CA ILE A 17 3.80 8.68 -5.11
C ILE A 17 5.26 9.02 -5.40
N PHE A 18 5.80 9.95 -4.63
CA PHE A 18 7.21 10.26 -4.68
C PHE A 18 8.00 9.39 -3.71
N ILE A 19 8.93 8.59 -4.24
CA ILE A 19 9.73 7.65 -3.48
C ILE A 19 11.14 8.20 -3.34
N LYS A 20 11.64 8.25 -2.10
CA LYS A 20 13.02 8.62 -1.78
C LYS A 20 13.70 7.45 -1.09
N ALA A 21 14.92 7.14 -1.52
CA ALA A 21 15.79 6.24 -0.77
C ALA A 21 16.25 6.94 0.51
N ILE A 22 15.97 6.32 1.65
CA ILE A 22 16.36 6.80 2.98
C ILE A 22 17.00 5.60 3.70
N PRO A 23 18.12 5.79 4.43
CA PRO A 23 18.69 4.74 5.27
C PRO A 23 17.68 4.23 6.30
N ALA A 24 17.69 2.92 6.59
CA ALA A 24 16.69 2.28 7.46
C ALA A 24 16.57 2.97 8.84
N ASP A 25 17.69 3.44 9.40
CA ASP A 25 17.74 4.09 10.72
C ASP A 25 17.01 5.45 10.77
N LYS A 26 16.82 6.10 9.62
CA LYS A 26 16.10 7.38 9.51
C LYS A 26 14.66 7.21 9.06
N GLN A 27 14.19 5.98 8.90
CA GLN A 27 12.86 5.72 8.42
C GLN A 27 11.83 5.96 9.54
N ASP A 28 10.92 6.91 9.32
CA ASP A 28 9.80 7.14 10.21
C ASP A 28 8.77 6.01 10.06
N THR A 29 8.64 5.19 11.10
CA THR A 29 7.70 4.05 11.16
C THR A 29 6.40 4.40 11.87
N ARG A 30 6.23 5.64 12.34
CA ARG A 30 5.07 6.03 13.12
C ARG A 30 3.83 6.17 12.24
N SER A 31 2.78 5.40 12.56
CA SER A 31 1.49 5.41 11.86
C SER A 31 1.60 5.07 10.36
N VAL A 32 2.44 4.08 10.05
CA VAL A 32 2.68 3.62 8.69
C VAL A 32 2.13 2.21 8.53
N TYR A 33 1.46 1.97 7.41
CA TYR A 33 1.01 0.65 7.01
C TYR A 33 1.98 0.05 5.98
N PRO A 34 2.58 -1.12 6.26
CA PRO A 34 3.36 -1.87 5.29
C PRO A 34 2.42 -2.50 4.25
N CYS A 35 2.24 -1.82 3.12
CA CYS A 35 1.38 -2.22 2.03
C CYS A 35 2.15 -3.08 1.00
N PRO A 36 1.74 -4.34 0.76
CA PRO A 36 2.39 -5.18 -0.24
C PRO A 36 2.07 -4.69 -1.66
N VAL A 37 3.07 -4.78 -2.54
CA VAL A 37 2.97 -4.38 -3.94
C VAL A 37 3.11 -5.60 -4.82
N TYR A 38 2.15 -5.77 -5.71
CA TYR A 38 2.11 -6.85 -6.68
C TYR A 38 2.17 -6.31 -8.11
N LYS A 39 2.73 -7.09 -9.04
CA LYS A 39 2.70 -6.73 -10.47
C LYS A 39 1.28 -6.79 -11.02
N THR A 40 0.51 -7.81 -10.66
CA THR A 40 -0.83 -8.06 -11.20
C THR A 40 -1.84 -8.35 -10.10
N ARG A 41 -3.13 -8.41 -10.46
CA ARG A 41 -4.24 -8.77 -9.56
C ARG A 41 -4.14 -10.18 -8.97
N GLN A 42 -3.41 -11.10 -9.62
CA GLN A 42 -3.14 -12.43 -9.06
C GLN A 42 -2.06 -12.32 -7.98
N ARG A 43 -2.51 -11.98 -6.77
CA ARG A 43 -1.70 -11.81 -5.54
C ARG A 43 -1.09 -13.14 -5.09
N GLY A 44 -0.02 -13.57 -5.74
CA GLY A 44 0.72 -14.79 -5.42
C GLY A 44 2.16 -14.71 -5.90
N PRO A 45 2.46 -15.13 -7.14
CA PRO A 45 3.83 -15.14 -7.66
C PRO A 45 4.36 -13.74 -8.01
N THR A 46 3.52 -12.71 -7.96
CA THR A 46 3.87 -11.37 -8.43
C THR A 46 4.23 -10.38 -7.34
N TYR A 47 4.63 -10.84 -6.15
CA TYR A 47 5.08 -9.95 -5.08
C TYR A 47 6.36 -9.23 -5.50
N VAL A 48 6.37 -7.91 -5.34
CA VAL A 48 7.51 -7.06 -5.74
C VAL A 48 8.21 -6.53 -4.48
N TRP A 49 7.47 -5.83 -3.63
CA TRP A 49 8.03 -5.16 -2.46
C TRP A 49 6.92 -4.75 -1.47
N THR A 50 7.27 -4.42 -0.24
CA THR A 50 6.35 -3.84 0.75
C THR A 50 6.64 -2.37 0.96
N PHE A 51 5.68 -1.52 0.62
CA PHE A 51 5.78 -0.06 0.74
C PHE A 51 5.17 0.46 2.03
N ASN A 52 5.86 1.40 2.65
CA ASN A 52 5.48 2.01 3.91
C ASN A 52 4.59 3.24 3.67
N LEU A 53 3.27 3.02 3.57
CA LEU A 53 2.29 4.07 3.31
C LEU A 53 1.79 4.72 4.60
N LYS A 54 1.88 6.05 4.68
CA LYS A 54 1.35 6.82 5.82
C LYS A 54 -0.17 6.68 5.91
N THR A 55 -0.66 6.35 7.11
CA THR A 55 -2.09 6.20 7.39
C THR A 55 -2.47 6.94 8.68
N LYS A 56 -3.73 7.40 8.74
CA LYS A 56 -4.30 8.03 9.94
C LYS A 56 -4.95 6.99 10.87
N GLU A 57 -5.38 5.88 10.31
CA GLU A 57 -6.06 4.81 11.03
C GLU A 57 -5.08 3.71 11.46
N ASN A 58 -5.52 2.82 12.34
CA ASN A 58 -4.69 1.71 12.80
C ASN A 58 -4.29 0.81 11.60
N PRO A 59 -2.99 0.52 11.40
CA PRO A 59 -2.51 -0.37 10.34
C PRO A 59 -3.28 -1.70 10.25
N SER A 60 -3.73 -2.25 11.38
CA SER A 60 -4.50 -3.50 11.42
C SER A 60 -5.79 -3.47 10.59
N LYS A 61 -6.45 -2.29 10.44
CA LYS A 61 -7.64 -2.16 9.59
C LYS A 61 -7.30 -2.49 8.12
N TRP A 62 -6.16 -2.00 7.65
CA TRP A 62 -5.71 -2.18 6.26
C TRP A 62 -5.18 -3.59 6.00
N VAL A 63 -4.59 -4.22 7.02
CA VAL A 63 -4.24 -5.66 6.98
C VAL A 63 -5.50 -6.50 6.78
N LEU A 64 -6.53 -6.29 7.60
CA LEU A 64 -7.78 -7.06 7.53
C LEU A 64 -8.57 -6.79 6.23
N ALA A 65 -8.55 -5.56 5.73
CA ALA A 65 -9.14 -5.20 4.45
C ALA A 65 -8.37 -5.78 3.24
N GLY A 66 -7.18 -6.34 3.45
CA GLY A 66 -6.35 -6.91 2.38
C GLY A 66 -5.95 -5.87 1.33
N VAL A 67 -5.58 -4.66 1.75
CA VAL A 67 -5.14 -3.61 0.83
C VAL A 67 -3.76 -3.97 0.24
N ALA A 68 -3.61 -3.76 -1.06
CA ALA A 68 -2.36 -3.96 -1.77
C ALA A 68 -2.25 -2.96 -2.92
N LEU A 69 -1.02 -2.58 -3.29
CA LEU A 69 -0.78 -1.81 -4.51
C LEU A 69 -0.56 -2.77 -5.69
N LEU A 70 -1.02 -2.36 -6.86
CA LEU A 70 -0.85 -3.07 -8.11
C LEU A 70 -0.07 -2.18 -9.09
N LEU A 71 0.97 -2.70 -9.71
CA LEU A 71 1.71 -1.99 -10.77
C LEU A 71 0.93 -1.98 -12.09
N GLN A 72 0.16 -3.04 -12.34
CA GLN A 72 -0.62 -3.22 -13.54
C GLN A 72 -2.01 -3.76 -13.20
N ILE A 73 -3.01 -3.23 -13.92
CA ILE A 73 -4.41 -3.63 -13.82
C ILE A 73 -4.77 -4.73 -14.81
#